data_AF-A0A397P249-F1
#
_entry.id   AF-A0A397P249-F1
#
_cell.length_a   1.000
_cell.length_b   1.000
_cell.length_c   1.000
_cell.angle_alpha   90.00
_cell.angle_beta   90.00
_cell.angle_gamma   90.00
#
_symmetry.space_group_name_H-M   'P 1'
#
loop_
_entity.id
_entity.type
_entity.pdbx_description
1 polymer ?
#
loop_
_entity_poly.entity_id
_entity_poly.type
_entity_poly.pdbx_seq_one_letter_code
_entity_poly.pdbx_strand_id
1 'polypeptide(L)'
;MRPTDLRTALRSPRGLTLIAVAGAGLVPASATPMLAQDVYERFGGSPYVGAAAIRVEIPGRKPDIKQGRGTARLVHMKPARADFRLEAKVSGARIDIETNVKGGYDRSGWRSDPGDILIRISAGGVITGGGTDAGSTFRYSGKVSPTHFTMTSEVRNGKAAHGLPAGAVIRIDYDLSRKAPVPSSKDGKGCHMATRPIGSAAGGPMTLGLVPVCD
;
A
#
# COMPACT_ATOMS: atom_id res chain seq x y z
N MET A 1 34.58 11.84 50.15
CA MET A 1 34.94 13.16 50.71
C MET A 1 34.89 14.20 49.61
N ARG A 2 34.62 15.44 50.02
CA ARG A 2 34.09 16.57 49.27
C ARG A 2 35.03 17.17 48.20
N PRO A 3 34.47 18.03 47.33
CA PRO A 3 35.06 18.58 46.12
C PRO A 3 35.70 19.96 46.33
N THR A 4 36.38 20.49 45.31
CA THR A 4 36.85 21.90 45.24
C THR A 4 36.83 22.29 43.75
N ASP A 5 35.84 23.02 43.23
CA ASP A 5 35.42 24.41 43.47
C ASP A 5 36.39 25.43 42.83
N LEU A 6 35.90 26.19 41.83
CA LEU A 6 36.20 27.62 41.57
C LEU A 6 35.30 28.05 40.39
N ARG A 7 34.11 28.62 40.63
CA ARG A 7 33.81 30.02 41.02
C ARG A 7 34.20 31.06 39.96
N THR A 8 33.22 31.65 39.27
CA THR A 8 32.64 33.01 39.50
C THR A 8 33.56 34.10 38.91
N ALA A 9 33.17 35.19 38.25
CA ALA A 9 31.94 35.98 38.19
C ALA A 9 32.05 37.01 37.05
N LEU A 10 31.02 37.88 36.95
CA LEU A 10 30.96 39.24 36.34
C LEU A 10 30.24 39.28 34.99
N ARG A 11 29.30 40.18 34.71
CA ARG A 11 28.48 41.13 35.50
C ARG A 11 27.42 41.67 34.51
N SER A 12 26.20 41.87 34.99
CA SER A 12 25.11 42.70 34.43
C SER A 12 25.55 44.19 34.30
N PRO A 13 24.78 45.20 33.79
CA PRO A 13 23.39 45.20 33.32
C PRO A 13 23.04 46.18 32.14
N ARG A 14 21.72 46.26 31.82
CA ARG A 14 20.94 47.39 31.26
C ARG A 14 21.06 47.76 29.77
N GLY A 15 19.88 47.76 29.12
CA GLY A 15 19.62 48.44 27.85
C GLY A 15 18.17 48.25 27.41
N LEU A 16 17.24 48.99 28.03
CA LEU A 16 15.87 49.15 27.55
C LEU A 16 15.90 50.02 26.27
N THR A 17 15.34 49.54 25.16
CA THR A 17 14.81 50.45 24.13
C THR A 17 13.61 49.78 23.46
N LEU A 18 12.43 50.35 23.71
CA LEU A 18 11.20 50.12 22.98
C LEU A 18 11.35 50.77 21.60
N ILE A 19 11.15 50.02 20.51
CA ILE A 19 10.73 50.58 19.23
C ILE A 19 9.54 49.75 18.77
N ALA A 20 8.35 50.36 18.87
CA ALA A 20 7.15 49.90 18.21
C ALA A 20 7.28 50.23 16.71
N VAL A 21 7.18 49.23 15.85
CA VAL A 21 6.91 49.41 14.42
C VAL A 21 5.57 48.75 14.14
N ALA A 22 4.57 49.59 13.91
CA ALA A 22 3.33 49.23 13.27
C ALA A 22 3.61 48.82 11.82
N GLY A 23 3.10 47.68 11.37
CA GLY A 23 3.25 47.29 9.97
C GLY A 23 2.69 45.91 9.65
N ALA A 24 1.54 45.90 8.98
CA ALA A 24 0.96 44.81 8.19
C ALA A 24 0.66 43.49 8.93
N GLY A 25 -0.62 43.32 9.28
CA GLY A 25 -1.20 42.01 9.59
C GLY A 25 -1.06 41.06 8.40
N LEU A 26 -0.01 40.24 8.43
CA LEU A 26 0.02 38.98 7.71
C LEU A 26 -0.99 38.05 8.39
N VAL A 27 -2.17 37.92 7.76
CA VAL A 27 -3.04 36.77 8.01
C VAL A 27 -2.19 35.54 7.68
N PRO A 28 -1.87 34.65 8.64
CA PRO A 28 -1.23 33.39 8.28
C PRO A 28 -2.22 32.67 7.37
N ALA A 29 -1.82 32.50 6.11
CA ALA A 29 -2.50 31.63 5.17
C ALA A 29 -2.71 30.31 5.90
N SER A 30 -3.96 30.04 6.26
CA SER A 30 -4.34 28.79 6.88
C SER A 30 -4.12 27.74 5.81
N ALA A 31 -2.93 27.14 5.79
CA ALA A 31 -2.70 25.92 5.06
C ALA A 31 -3.64 24.90 5.68
N THR A 32 -4.84 24.75 5.10
CA THR A 32 -5.68 23.60 5.36
C THR A 32 -4.75 22.40 5.21
N PRO A 33 -4.52 21.61 6.27
CA PRO A 33 -3.75 20.40 6.11
C PRO A 33 -4.53 19.59 5.07
N MET A 34 -3.96 19.44 3.87
CA MET A 34 -4.39 18.39 2.96
C MET A 34 -4.33 17.14 3.82
N LEU A 35 -5.50 16.65 4.25
CA LEU A 35 -5.59 15.43 5.04
C LEU A 35 -4.90 14.38 4.19
N ALA A 36 -3.71 13.98 4.63
CA ALA A 36 -2.90 13.03 3.89
C ALA A 36 -3.77 11.79 3.70
N GLN A 37 -4.21 11.56 2.45
CA GLN A 37 -5.01 10.40 2.10
C GLN A 37 -4.34 9.17 2.67
N ASP A 38 -5.09 8.36 3.40
CA ASP A 38 -4.53 7.14 3.97
C ASP A 38 -4.14 6.17 2.84
N VAL A 39 -3.32 5.18 3.17
CA VAL A 39 -2.81 4.22 2.18
C VAL A 39 -3.94 3.46 1.45
N TYR A 40 -5.09 3.30 2.11
CA TYR A 40 -6.23 2.60 1.53
C TYR A 40 -6.94 3.49 0.49
N GLU A 41 -7.13 4.78 0.77
CA GLU A 41 -7.64 5.74 -0.21
C GLU A 41 -6.75 5.80 -1.46
N ARG A 42 -5.43 5.66 -1.30
CA ARG A 42 -4.47 5.70 -2.43
C ARG A 42 -4.40 4.40 -3.23
N PHE A 43 -4.29 3.26 -2.54
CA PHE A 43 -3.93 1.99 -3.16
C PHE A 43 -5.01 0.91 -3.05
N GLY A 44 -6.02 1.10 -2.22
CA GLY A 44 -7.19 0.22 -2.09
C GLY A 44 -8.16 0.32 -3.28
N GLY A 45 -9.28 -0.40 -3.19
CA GLY A 45 -10.32 -0.42 -4.23
C GLY A 45 -10.12 -1.53 -5.27
N SER A 46 -10.20 -1.19 -6.56
CA SER A 46 -10.12 -2.17 -7.66
C SER A 46 -8.77 -2.92 -7.65
N PRO A 47 -8.78 -4.23 -7.95
CA PRO A 47 -7.56 -5.02 -7.96
C PRO A 47 -6.61 -4.58 -9.08
N TYR A 48 -5.31 -4.66 -8.79
CA TYR A 48 -4.28 -4.69 -9.83
C TYR A 48 -4.29 -6.07 -10.46
N VAL A 49 -4.19 -6.12 -11.78
CA VAL A 49 -4.19 -7.35 -12.57
C VAL A 49 -3.09 -7.27 -13.63
N GLY A 50 -2.46 -8.39 -13.94
CA GLY A 50 -1.36 -8.39 -14.91
C GLY A 50 -0.57 -9.69 -14.94
N ALA A 51 0.70 -9.58 -15.28
CA ALA A 51 1.60 -10.72 -15.40
C ALA A 51 2.14 -11.15 -14.03
N ALA A 52 2.32 -12.46 -13.88
CA ALA A 52 3.07 -13.05 -12.78
C ALA A 52 4.04 -14.10 -13.33
N ALA A 53 5.32 -13.94 -13.05
CA ALA A 53 6.36 -14.90 -13.43
C ALA A 53 6.79 -15.69 -12.19
N ILE A 54 6.63 -17.02 -12.22
CA ILE A 54 7.08 -17.93 -11.16
C ILE A 54 8.39 -18.58 -11.61
N ARG A 55 9.45 -18.38 -10.86
CA ARG A 55 10.75 -19.02 -11.04
C ARG A 55 11.02 -19.96 -9.88
N VAL A 56 11.35 -21.21 -10.19
CA VAL A 56 11.77 -22.22 -9.23
C VAL A 56 13.22 -22.57 -9.49
N GLU A 57 14.08 -22.29 -8.52
CA GLU A 57 15.52 -22.59 -8.58
C GLU A 57 15.80 -23.74 -7.61
N ILE A 58 16.30 -24.86 -8.15
CA ILE A 58 16.70 -26.03 -7.37
C ILE A 58 18.23 -26.17 -7.49
N PRO A 59 18.97 -26.34 -6.38
CA PRO A 59 20.41 -26.53 -6.44
C PRO A 59 20.83 -27.63 -7.43
N GLY A 60 21.77 -27.31 -8.32
CA GLY A 60 22.26 -28.23 -9.34
C GLY A 60 21.34 -28.43 -10.56
N ARG A 61 20.23 -27.69 -10.68
CA ARG A 61 19.32 -27.74 -11.84
C ARG A 61 19.21 -26.38 -12.52
N LYS A 62 18.82 -26.39 -13.79
CA LYS A 62 18.43 -25.14 -14.48
C LYS A 62 17.14 -24.60 -13.85
N PRO A 63 16.99 -23.28 -13.69
CA PRO A 63 15.74 -22.68 -13.22
C PRO A 63 14.55 -23.06 -14.11
N ASP A 64 13.42 -23.42 -13.49
CA ASP A 64 12.14 -23.55 -14.19
C ASP A 64 11.38 -22.24 -14.07
N ILE A 65 10.90 -21.69 -15.19
CA ILE A 65 10.18 -20.43 -15.24
C ILE A 65 8.81 -20.67 -15.87
N LYS A 66 7.76 -20.29 -15.16
CA LYS A 66 6.38 -20.33 -15.62
C LYS A 66 5.78 -18.93 -15.64
N GLN A 67 5.01 -18.65 -16.68
CA GLN A 67 4.30 -17.38 -16.84
C GLN A 67 2.82 -17.59 -16.54
N GLY A 68 2.22 -16.61 -15.88
CA GLY A 68 0.85 -16.65 -15.43
C GLY A 68 0.25 -15.26 -15.29
N ARG A 69 -0.92 -15.22 -14.64
CA ARG A 69 -1.59 -13.97 -14.29
C ARG A 69 -1.59 -13.78 -12.78
N GLY A 70 -1.37 -12.54 -12.37
CA GLY A 70 -1.41 -12.14 -10.96
C GLY A 70 -2.57 -11.19 -10.66
N THR A 71 -2.99 -11.17 -9.40
CA THR A 71 -3.82 -10.09 -8.86
C THR A 71 -3.28 -9.62 -7.51
N ALA A 72 -3.41 -8.32 -7.23
CA ALA A 72 -3.09 -7.75 -5.93
C ALA A 72 -4.18 -6.75 -5.51
N ARG A 73 -4.55 -6.73 -4.23
CA ARG A 73 -5.50 -5.75 -3.68
C ARG A 73 -5.37 -5.58 -2.17
N LEU A 74 -5.67 -4.37 -1.69
CA LEU A 74 -6.01 -4.12 -0.29
C LEU A 74 -7.54 -4.14 -0.16
N VAL A 75 -8.05 -5.01 0.69
CA VAL A 75 -9.49 -5.17 0.96
C VAL A 75 -9.82 -4.53 2.29
N HIS A 76 -10.68 -3.50 2.29
CA HIS A 76 -11.14 -2.88 3.55
C HIS A 76 -11.91 -3.89 4.38
N MET A 77 -11.59 -3.97 5.67
CA MET A 77 -12.27 -4.85 6.61
C MET A 77 -13.14 -4.05 7.58
N LYS A 78 -12.51 -3.08 8.24
CA LYS A 78 -13.13 -2.14 9.19
C LYS A 78 -12.21 -0.92 9.32
N PRO A 79 -12.59 0.16 10.05
CA PRO A 79 -11.74 1.33 10.19
C PRO A 79 -10.30 0.99 10.58
N ALA A 80 -9.33 1.56 9.86
CA ALA A 80 -7.90 1.33 10.01
C ALA A 80 -7.41 -0.13 9.84
N ARG A 81 -8.22 -0.99 9.20
CA ARG A 81 -7.91 -2.42 8.98
C ARG A 81 -8.18 -2.83 7.54
N ALA A 82 -7.18 -3.45 6.90
CA ALA A 82 -7.30 -3.98 5.55
C ALA A 82 -6.49 -5.28 5.41
N ASP A 83 -7.00 -6.18 4.57
CA ASP A 83 -6.32 -7.41 4.19
C ASP A 83 -5.57 -7.17 2.88
N PHE A 84 -4.27 -7.48 2.86
CA PHE A 84 -3.48 -7.51 1.65
C PHE A 84 -3.59 -8.89 1.01
N ARG A 85 -4.15 -8.95 -0.19
CA ARG A 85 -4.33 -10.19 -0.96
C ARG A 85 -3.50 -10.16 -2.22
N LEU A 86 -2.78 -11.25 -2.44
CA LEU A 86 -1.92 -11.47 -3.59
C LEU A 86 -2.20 -12.87 -4.15
N GLU A 87 -2.46 -12.96 -5.44
CA GLU A 87 -2.77 -14.22 -6.12
C GLU A 87 -1.89 -14.34 -7.37
N ALA A 88 -1.36 -15.53 -7.64
CA ALA A 88 -0.70 -15.88 -8.90
C ALA A 88 -1.26 -17.21 -9.41
N LYS A 89 -1.64 -17.24 -10.69
CA LYS A 89 -2.19 -18.41 -11.38
C LYS A 89 -1.43 -18.69 -12.67
N VAL A 90 -0.90 -19.89 -12.83
CA VAL A 90 -0.22 -20.33 -14.06
C VAL A 90 -1.15 -21.26 -14.84
N SER A 91 -1.48 -20.89 -16.09
CA SER A 91 -2.32 -21.73 -16.94
C SER A 91 -1.62 -23.04 -17.27
N GLY A 92 -2.35 -24.16 -17.17
CA GLY A 92 -1.81 -25.50 -17.45
C GLY A 92 -0.94 -26.10 -16.33
N ALA A 93 -0.78 -25.41 -15.21
CA ALA A 93 -0.13 -25.94 -14.00
C ALA A 93 -1.13 -25.93 -12.83
N ARG A 94 -1.00 -26.88 -11.89
CA ARG A 94 -1.74 -26.87 -10.61
C ARG A 94 -1.12 -25.89 -9.60
N ILE A 95 -0.53 -24.79 -10.07
CA ILE A 95 0.14 -23.81 -9.21
C ILE A 95 -0.78 -22.59 -9.12
N ASP A 96 -1.59 -22.59 -8.07
CA ASP A 96 -2.34 -21.43 -7.59
C ASP A 96 -1.71 -21.02 -6.26
N ILE A 97 -1.13 -19.82 -6.23
CA ILE A 97 -0.52 -19.25 -5.03
C ILE A 97 -1.44 -18.13 -4.58
N GLU A 98 -1.99 -18.27 -3.37
CA GLU A 98 -2.76 -17.24 -2.70
C GLU A 98 -2.08 -16.86 -1.40
N THR A 99 -1.89 -15.56 -1.18
CA THR A 99 -1.37 -14.99 0.05
C THR A 99 -2.37 -13.95 0.53
N ASN A 100 -2.88 -14.15 1.74
CA ASN A 100 -3.77 -13.21 2.40
C ASN A 100 -3.16 -12.82 3.75
N VAL A 101 -2.79 -11.55 3.89
CA VAL A 101 -2.13 -11.01 5.08
C VAL A 101 -3.02 -9.94 5.69
N LYS A 102 -3.48 -10.19 6.91
CA LYS A 102 -4.24 -9.21 7.69
C LYS A 102 -3.32 -8.11 8.18
N GLY A 103 -3.82 -6.88 8.23
CA GLY A 103 -3.04 -5.77 8.73
C GLY A 103 -3.85 -4.54 9.11
N GLY A 104 -3.12 -3.56 9.64
CA GLY A 104 -3.61 -2.23 9.94
C GLY A 104 -3.05 -1.20 8.98
N TYR A 105 -3.74 -0.08 8.84
CA TYR A 105 -3.23 1.06 8.09
C TYR A 105 -3.53 2.40 8.73
N ASP A 106 -2.63 3.34 8.46
CA ASP A 106 -2.74 4.75 8.84
C ASP A 106 -2.07 5.64 7.77
N ARG A 107 -1.76 6.88 8.13
CA ARG A 107 -1.08 7.85 7.25
C ARG A 107 0.37 7.47 6.92
N SER A 108 1.01 6.60 7.71
CA SER A 108 2.38 6.14 7.52
C SER A 108 2.48 4.93 6.57
N GLY A 109 1.35 4.27 6.31
CA GLY A 109 1.26 3.12 5.40
C GLY A 109 0.36 2.01 5.93
N TRP A 110 0.46 0.86 5.28
CA TRP A 110 -0.15 -0.39 5.72
C TRP A 110 0.95 -1.31 6.27
N ARG A 111 0.64 -2.07 7.33
CA ARG A 111 1.52 -3.08 7.91
C ARG A 111 0.71 -4.31 8.29
N SER A 112 1.27 -5.48 8.03
CA SER A 112 0.72 -6.75 8.50
C SER A 112 0.64 -6.78 10.04
N ASP A 113 -0.27 -7.62 10.55
CA ASP A 113 -0.28 -7.94 11.97
C ASP A 113 1.07 -8.57 12.41
N PRO A 114 1.42 -8.46 13.71
CA PRO A 114 2.61 -9.10 14.24
C PRO A 114 2.59 -10.62 14.03
N GLY A 115 3.75 -11.18 13.67
CA GLY A 115 3.94 -12.60 13.43
C GLY A 115 5.34 -12.88 12.86
N ASP A 116 5.57 -14.12 12.46
CA ASP A 116 6.86 -14.59 11.94
C ASP A 116 7.22 -14.01 10.57
N ILE A 117 6.21 -13.54 9.83
CA ILE A 117 6.33 -12.89 8.53
C ILE A 117 5.68 -11.51 8.61
N LEU A 118 6.44 -10.48 8.24
CA LEU A 118 5.97 -9.10 8.22
C LEU A 118 6.03 -8.52 6.82
N ILE A 119 4.97 -7.81 6.43
CA ILE A 119 4.90 -7.04 5.19
C ILE A 119 4.47 -5.61 5.51
N ARG A 120 5.10 -4.64 4.86
CA ARG A 120 4.79 -3.22 4.96
C ARG A 120 4.66 -2.61 3.58
N ILE A 121 3.69 -1.71 3.44
CA ILE A 121 3.55 -0.78 2.32
C ILE A 121 3.67 0.62 2.90
N SER A 122 4.73 1.36 2.58
CA SER A 122 4.89 2.73 3.07
C SER A 122 3.87 3.68 2.44
N ALA A 123 3.68 4.86 3.04
CA ALA A 123 2.83 5.92 2.45
C ALA A 123 3.26 6.34 1.03
N GLY A 124 4.54 6.20 0.71
CA GLY A 124 5.11 6.43 -0.62
C GLY A 124 5.01 5.23 -1.56
N GLY A 125 4.34 4.16 -1.14
CA GLY A 125 4.12 2.96 -1.94
C GLY A 125 5.30 2.00 -2.01
N VAL A 126 6.30 2.11 -1.14
CA VAL A 126 7.40 1.13 -1.09
C VAL A 126 6.95 -0.11 -0.34
N ILE A 127 7.09 -1.27 -0.96
CA ILE A 127 6.76 -2.58 -0.37
C ILE A 127 8.06 -3.20 0.15
N THR A 128 8.06 -3.58 1.42
CA THR A 128 9.16 -4.30 2.06
C THR A 128 8.61 -5.33 3.02
N GLY A 129 9.30 -6.45 3.19
CA GLY A 129 8.92 -7.42 4.18
C GLY A 129 9.81 -8.64 4.16
N GLY A 130 9.56 -9.53 5.10
CA GLY A 130 10.21 -10.80 5.21
C GLY A 130 9.99 -11.43 6.57
N GLY A 131 10.64 -12.57 6.78
CA GLY A 131 10.47 -13.36 7.98
C GLY A 131 10.98 -14.77 7.80
N THR A 132 10.88 -15.56 8.85
CA THR A 132 11.21 -16.98 8.79
C THR A 132 10.08 -17.75 9.44
N ASP A 133 9.48 -18.68 8.70
CA ASP A 133 8.42 -19.55 9.21
C ASP A 133 8.66 -20.98 8.74
N ALA A 134 8.43 -21.94 9.63
CA ALA A 134 8.54 -23.37 9.37
C ALA A 134 9.84 -23.84 8.68
N GLY A 135 10.96 -23.12 8.86
CA GLY A 135 12.24 -23.41 8.22
C GLY A 135 12.40 -22.86 6.80
N SER A 136 11.53 -21.94 6.38
CA SER A 136 11.62 -21.19 5.13
C SER A 136 11.82 -19.71 5.43
N THR A 137 12.66 -19.04 4.65
CA THR A 137 12.89 -17.59 4.74
C THR A 137 12.11 -16.89 3.63
N PHE A 138 11.31 -15.90 4.03
CA PHE A 138 10.48 -15.11 3.14
C PHE A 138 11.10 -13.72 2.96
N ARG A 139 11.05 -13.21 1.73
CA ARG A 139 11.44 -11.83 1.41
C ARG A 139 10.44 -11.22 0.44
N TYR A 140 10.06 -9.99 0.74
CA TYR A 140 9.12 -9.20 -0.05
C TYR A 140 9.72 -7.84 -0.36
N SER A 141 9.69 -7.44 -1.63
CA SER A 141 10.16 -6.12 -2.06
C SER A 141 9.41 -5.65 -3.29
N GLY A 142 9.09 -4.37 -3.38
CA GLY A 142 8.34 -3.86 -4.53
C GLY A 142 7.94 -2.41 -4.39
N LYS A 143 7.07 -1.96 -5.30
CA LYS A 143 6.45 -0.64 -5.29
C LYS A 143 4.99 -0.73 -5.73
N VAL A 144 4.17 0.14 -5.15
CA VAL A 144 2.78 0.36 -5.55
C VAL A 144 2.55 1.85 -5.80
N SER A 145 1.79 2.13 -6.83
CA SER A 145 1.29 3.45 -7.21
C SER A 145 -0.21 3.32 -7.49
N PRO A 146 -0.96 4.41 -7.69
CA PRO A 146 -2.39 4.31 -7.97
C PRO A 146 -2.76 3.44 -9.17
N THR A 147 -1.86 3.24 -10.14
CA THR A 147 -2.13 2.51 -11.40
C THR A 147 -1.24 1.29 -11.62
N HIS A 148 -0.08 1.20 -10.96
CA HIS A 148 0.88 0.12 -11.15
C HIS A 148 1.30 -0.51 -9.82
N PHE A 149 1.53 -1.81 -9.85
CA PHE A 149 1.99 -2.60 -8.71
C PHE A 149 3.07 -3.56 -9.20
N THR A 150 4.27 -3.44 -8.63
CA THR A 150 5.37 -4.38 -8.86
C THR A 150 5.82 -4.97 -7.54
N MET A 151 6.02 -6.28 -7.51
CA MET A 151 6.46 -6.95 -6.29
C MET A 151 7.22 -8.23 -6.63
N THR A 152 8.29 -8.47 -5.90
CA THR A 152 8.97 -9.75 -5.84
C THR A 152 8.64 -10.40 -4.50
N SER A 153 8.11 -11.62 -4.53
CA SER A 153 8.00 -12.51 -3.38
C SER A 153 9.04 -13.62 -3.57
N GLU A 154 9.90 -13.81 -2.59
CA GLU A 154 10.92 -14.87 -2.58
C GLU A 154 10.75 -15.74 -1.33
N VAL A 155 10.78 -17.05 -1.53
CA VAL A 155 10.77 -18.06 -0.48
C VAL A 155 11.99 -18.95 -0.68
N ARG A 156 12.88 -18.99 0.31
CA ARG A 156 14.03 -19.90 0.34
C ARG A 156 13.77 -20.99 1.37
N ASN A 157 13.83 -22.24 0.93
CA ASN A 157 13.66 -23.39 1.81
C ASN A 157 14.97 -23.72 2.54
N GLY A 158 14.99 -23.60 3.86
CA GLY A 158 16.13 -24.03 4.69
C GLY A 158 16.20 -25.55 4.88
N LYS A 159 15.06 -26.24 4.71
CA LYS A 159 14.93 -27.71 4.74
C LYS A 159 14.03 -28.19 3.61
N ALA A 160 14.04 -29.49 3.33
CA ALA A 160 13.13 -30.05 2.32
C ALA A 160 11.66 -29.85 2.75
N ALA A 161 10.83 -29.29 1.88
CA ALA A 161 9.43 -28.96 2.13
C ALA A 161 8.65 -28.91 0.82
N HIS A 162 7.39 -29.38 0.84
CA HIS A 162 6.48 -29.34 -0.32
C HIS A 162 7.05 -29.94 -1.62
N GLY A 163 7.84 -31.02 -1.49
CA GLY A 163 8.50 -31.67 -2.63
C GLY A 163 9.73 -30.93 -3.18
N LEU A 164 10.13 -29.81 -2.56
CA LEU A 164 11.34 -29.07 -2.90
C LEU A 164 12.46 -29.41 -1.91
N PRO A 165 13.72 -29.58 -2.38
CA PRO A 165 14.86 -29.85 -1.50
C PRO A 165 15.28 -28.60 -0.71
N ALA A 166 16.12 -28.80 0.29
CA ALA A 166 16.79 -27.69 0.98
C ALA A 166 17.60 -26.86 -0.02
N GLY A 167 17.63 -25.54 0.20
CA GLY A 167 18.26 -24.57 -0.68
C GLY A 167 17.45 -24.20 -1.91
N ALA A 168 16.29 -24.82 -2.16
CA ALA A 168 15.40 -24.40 -3.23
C ALA A 168 14.86 -22.98 -2.99
N VAL A 169 14.73 -22.22 -4.06
CA VAL A 169 14.19 -20.84 -4.05
C VAL A 169 13.00 -20.77 -4.98
N ILE A 170 11.86 -20.29 -4.46
CA ILE A 170 10.69 -19.93 -5.25
C ILE A 170 10.64 -18.41 -5.28
N ARG A 171 10.65 -17.84 -6.48
CA ARG A 171 10.53 -16.40 -6.71
C ARG A 171 9.31 -16.14 -7.58
N ILE A 172 8.49 -15.19 -7.17
CA ILE A 172 7.34 -14.72 -7.94
C ILE A 172 7.51 -13.22 -8.18
N ASP A 173 7.60 -12.85 -9.46
CA ASP A 173 7.67 -11.46 -9.90
C ASP A 173 6.31 -11.05 -10.46
N TYR A 174 5.68 -10.06 -9.81
CA TYR A 174 4.41 -9.49 -10.18
C TYR A 174 4.64 -8.17 -10.92
N ASP A 175 4.00 -8.02 -12.07
CA ASP A 175 3.90 -6.76 -12.82
C ASP A 175 2.44 -6.54 -13.20
N LEU A 176 1.76 -5.73 -12.39
CA LEU A 176 0.32 -5.60 -12.39
C LEU A 176 -0.08 -4.13 -12.60
N SER A 177 -1.23 -3.94 -13.24
CA SER A 177 -1.79 -2.61 -13.46
C SER A 177 -3.29 -2.58 -13.18
N ARG A 178 -3.81 -1.38 -12.99
CA ARG A 178 -5.25 -1.10 -12.96
C ARG A 178 -5.53 0.26 -13.58
N LYS A 179 -6.79 0.48 -13.95
CA LYS A 179 -7.24 1.82 -14.34
C LYS A 179 -7.08 2.77 -13.16
N ALA A 180 -6.69 4.01 -13.45
CA ALA A 180 -6.56 5.04 -12.42
C ALA A 180 -7.88 5.16 -11.65
N PRO A 181 -7.82 5.22 -10.31
CA PRO A 181 -8.98 5.60 -9.52
C PRO A 181 -9.44 6.98 -10.00
N VAL A 182 -10.68 7.10 -10.47
CA VAL A 182 -11.28 8.42 -10.71
C VAL A 182 -11.43 9.05 -9.33
N PRO A 183 -10.82 10.21 -9.05
CA PRO A 183 -10.96 10.83 -7.75
C PRO A 183 -12.44 11.12 -7.51
N SER A 184 -12.99 10.54 -6.43
CA SER A 184 -14.30 10.93 -5.94
C SER A 184 -14.22 12.41 -5.61
N SER A 185 -14.89 13.26 -6.38
CA SER A 185 -14.94 14.70 -6.13
C SER A 185 -15.54 14.92 -4.75
N LYS A 186 -14.68 15.16 -3.75
CA LYS A 186 -15.08 15.67 -2.43
C LYS A 186 -15.15 17.19 -2.53
N ASP A 187 -16.02 17.69 -3.41
CA ASP A 187 -16.47 19.07 -3.41
C ASP A 187 -17.99 19.02 -3.62
N GLY A 188 -18.72 19.51 -2.63
CA GLY A 188 -20.17 19.62 -2.69
C GLY A 188 -20.60 20.39 -3.93
N LYS A 189 -21.64 19.87 -4.59
CA LYS A 189 -22.11 20.18 -5.96
C LYS A 189 -21.32 19.48 -7.07
N GLY A 190 -21.47 18.17 -7.13
CA GLY A 190 -20.98 17.36 -8.25
C GLY A 190 -21.99 16.32 -8.66
N CYS A 191 -22.25 16.22 -9.96
CA CYS A 191 -23.11 15.18 -10.49
C CYS A 191 -22.44 13.82 -10.33
N HIS A 192 -23.10 12.87 -9.66
CA HIS A 192 -22.69 11.48 -9.55
C HIS A 192 -23.50 10.62 -10.50
N MET A 193 -22.92 9.55 -11.05
CA MET A 193 -23.66 8.63 -11.90
C MET A 193 -24.49 7.69 -11.03
N ALA A 194 -25.80 7.66 -11.23
CA ALA A 194 -26.70 6.71 -10.57
C ALA A 194 -27.38 5.83 -11.62
N THR A 195 -27.57 4.54 -11.30
CA THR A 195 -28.36 3.64 -12.14
C THR A 195 -29.84 3.96 -11.94
N ARG A 196 -30.53 4.35 -13.02
CA ARG A 196 -31.97 4.63 -13.00
C ARG A 196 -32.70 3.81 -14.05
N PRO A 197 -33.98 3.48 -13.83
CA PRO A 197 -34.85 2.98 -14.88
C PRO A 197 -35.02 4.06 -15.95
N ILE A 198 -34.68 3.74 -17.20
CA ILE A 198 -34.93 4.58 -18.36
C ILE A 198 -36.11 3.98 -19.10
N GLY A 199 -37.21 4.73 -19.18
CA GLY A 199 -38.37 4.36 -19.97
C GLY A 199 -38.04 4.40 -21.47
N SER A 200 -38.48 3.38 -22.21
CA SER A 200 -38.46 3.44 -23.66
C SER A 200 -39.60 4.36 -24.14
N ALA A 201 -39.28 5.38 -24.93
CA ALA A 201 -40.29 6.29 -25.51
C ALA A 201 -41.31 5.56 -26.42
N ALA A 202 -41.04 4.32 -26.81
CA ALA A 202 -41.92 3.46 -27.61
C ALA A 202 -42.76 2.48 -26.76
N GLY A 203 -42.86 2.67 -25.43
CA GLY A 203 -43.69 1.83 -24.55
C GLY A 203 -43.13 0.42 -24.26
N GLY A 204 -41.85 0.19 -24.57
CA GLY A 204 -41.15 -1.08 -24.29
C GLY A 204 -40.65 -1.23 -22.85
N PRO A 205 -40.07 -2.40 -22.49
CA PRO A 205 -39.58 -2.68 -21.14
C PRO A 205 -38.52 -1.66 -20.70
N MET A 206 -38.57 -1.27 -19.43
CA MET A 206 -37.61 -0.33 -18.84
C MET A 206 -36.21 -0.94 -18.82
N THR A 207 -35.21 -0.19 -19.31
CA THR A 207 -33.80 -0.57 -19.26
C THR A 207 -33.09 0.22 -18.18
N LEU A 208 -32.20 -0.41 -17.42
CA LEU A 208 -31.34 0.29 -16.47
C LEU A 208 -30.22 1.00 -17.21
N GLY A 209 -30.07 2.30 -16.99
CA GLY A 209 -28.96 3.09 -17.54
C GLY A 209 -28.30 3.94 -16.46
N LEU A 210 -27.01 4.23 -16.65
CA LEU A 210 -26.27 5.18 -15.83
C LEU A 210 -26.66 6.58 -16.26
N VAL A 211 -27.24 7.37 -15.35
CA VAL A 211 -27.59 8.77 -15.58
C VAL A 211 -26.84 9.67 -14.60
N PRO A 212 -26.42 10.88 -15.01
CA PRO A 212 -25.87 11.86 -14.09
C PRO A 212 -26.99 12.38 -13.18
N VAL A 213 -26.77 12.31 -11.87
CA VAL A 213 -27.63 12.86 -10.82
C VAL A 213 -26.83 13.91 -10.08
N CYS A 214 -27.29 15.14 -10.11
CA CYS A 214 -26.66 16.27 -9.45
C CYS A 214 -27.41 16.59 -8.15
N ASP A 215 -26.67 16.81 -7.08
CA ASP A 215 -27.18 17.29 -5.79
C ASP A 215 -27.24 18.83 -5.76
#